data_AF-A0A942P8A5-F1
#
_entry.id   AF-A0A942P8A5-F1
#
_cell.length_a   1.000
_cell.length_b   1.000
_cell.length_c   1.000
_cell.angle_alpha   90.00
_cell.angle_beta   90.00
_cell.angle_gamma   90.00
#
_symmetry.space_group_name_H-M   'P 1'
#
loop_
_entity.id
_entity.type
_entity.pdbx_description
1 polymer ?
#
loop_
_entity_poly.entity_id
_entity_poly.type
_entity_poly.pdbx_seq_one_letter_code
_entity_poly.pdbx_strand_id
1 'polypeptide(L)' 'EDIIDAMDLRAFGVGPRTWLVQLTYKFRDRVLIAAGCLILFVSVVLAFSGLGGFWVPPVLIEMVK' A
#
# COMPACT_ATOMS: atom_id res chain seq x y z
N GLU A 1 -28.69 -4.67 -26.89
CA GLU A 1 -28.78 -5.95 -27.59
C GLU A 1 -27.58 -6.12 -28.50
N ASP A 2 -27.35 -5.18 -29.42
CA ASP A 2 -26.23 -5.18 -30.38
C ASP A 2 -24.83 -5.50 -29.78
N ILE A 3 -24.50 -4.93 -28.62
CA ILE A 3 -23.22 -5.18 -27.95
C ILE A 3 -23.13 -6.62 -27.44
N ILE A 4 -24.23 -7.14 -26.89
CA ILE A 4 -24.29 -8.50 -26.36
C ILE A 4 -24.29 -9.51 -27.50
N ASP A 5 -25.03 -9.26 -28.58
CA ASP A 5 -25.02 -10.09 -29.78
C ASP A 5 -23.64 -10.13 -30.42
N ALA A 6 -22.96 -8.97 -30.52
CA ALA A 6 -21.59 -8.91 -31.02
C ALA A 6 -20.58 -9.62 -30.11
N MET A 7 -20.82 -9.63 -28.79
CA MET A 7 -20.02 -10.38 -27.82
C MET A 7 -20.25 -11.89 -27.94
N ASP A 8 -21.49 -12.33 -28.12
CA ASP A 8 -21.87 -13.74 -28.23
C ASP A 8 -21.38 -14.35 -29.55
N LEU A 9 -21.46 -13.59 -30.66
CA LEU A 9 -20.86 -13.95 -31.95
C LEU A 9 -19.34 -14.15 -31.88
N ARG A 10 -18.67 -13.52 -30.91
CA ARG A 10 -17.23 -13.66 -30.65
C ARG A 10 -16.93 -14.66 -29.53
N ALA A 11 -17.94 -15.44 -29.12
CA ALA A 11 -17.85 -16.43 -28.05
C ALA A 11 -17.27 -15.85 -26.74
N PHE A 12 -17.55 -14.58 -26.44
CA PHE A 12 -17.11 -13.97 -25.18
C PHE A 12 -17.81 -14.66 -24.01
N GLY A 13 -17.18 -15.67 -23.42
CA GLY A 13 -17.60 -16.27 -22.13
C GLY A 13 -17.56 -17.78 -22.11
N VAL A 14 -17.28 -18.41 -23.26
CA VAL A 14 -17.30 -19.87 -23.45
C VAL A 14 -16.07 -20.58 -22.84
N GLY A 15 -14.98 -19.84 -22.57
CA GLY A 15 -13.73 -20.39 -22.03
C GLY A 15 -13.06 -19.51 -20.97
N PRO A 16 -11.98 -20.01 -20.34
CA PRO A 16 -11.25 -19.28 -19.32
C PRO A 16 -10.70 -17.97 -19.87
N ARG A 17 -10.92 -16.89 -19.12
CA ARG A 17 -10.50 -15.54 -19.53
C ARG A 17 -9.01 -15.33 -19.28
N THR A 18 -8.35 -14.71 -20.24
CA THR A 18 -6.97 -14.23 -20.11
C THR A 18 -6.96 -12.70 -20.06
N TRP A 19 -5.95 -12.14 -19.38
CA TRP A 19 -5.77 -10.70 -19.31
C TRP A 19 -5.10 -10.19 -20.58
N LEU A 20 -5.81 -9.36 -21.34
CA LEU A 20 -5.26 -8.72 -22.55
C LEU A 20 -4.19 -7.67 -22.19
N VAL A 21 -4.43 -6.91 -21.10
CA VAL A 21 -3.48 -5.93 -20.57
C VAL A 21 -2.94 -6.46 -19.25
N GLN A 22 -1.62 -6.61 -19.18
CA GLN A 22 -0.93 -7.01 -17.96
C GLN A 22 -0.24 -5.80 -17.33
N LEU A 23 -0.46 -5.60 -16.03
CA LEU A 23 0.22 -4.57 -15.26
C LEU A 23 1.60 -5.08 -14.86
N THR A 24 2.64 -4.41 -15.32
CA THR A 24 4.03 -4.69 -14.92
C THR A 24 4.54 -3.56 -14.03
N TYR A 25 5.17 -3.95 -12.91
CA TYR A 25 5.83 -3.00 -12.02
C TYR A 25 6.87 -2.18 -12.78
N LYS A 26 6.73 -0.87 -12.71
CA LYS A 26 7.70 0.08 -13.25
C LYS A 26 8.72 0.43 -12.18
N PHE A 27 9.84 1.01 -12.60
CA PHE A 27 10.88 1.47 -11.68
C PHE A 27 10.33 2.45 -10.62
N ARG A 28 9.44 3.35 -11.03
CA ARG A 28 8.77 4.32 -10.13
C ARG A 28 8.01 3.63 -8.99
N ASP A 29 7.34 2.52 -9.29
CA ASP A 29 6.58 1.77 -8.30
C ASP A 29 7.53 1.13 -7.27
N ARG A 30 8.70 0.66 -7.73
CA ARG A 30 9.74 0.13 -6.83
C ARG A 30 10.36 1.23 -5.96
N VAL A 31 10.57 2.43 -6.51
CA VAL A 31 11.05 3.59 -5.74
C VAL A 31 10.05 3.99 -4.67
N LEU A 32 8.75 4.00 -4.99
CA LEU A 32 7.68 4.27 -4.03
C LEU A 32 7.65 3.25 -2.89
N ILE A 33 7.77 1.95 -3.23
CA ILE A 33 7.86 0.88 -2.23
C ILE A 33 9.08 1.08 -1.33
N ALA A 34 10.27 1.33 -1.92
CA ALA A 34 11.49 1.54 -1.16
C ALA A 34 11.39 2.76 -0.23
N ALA A 35 10.80 3.86 -0.69
CA ALA A 35 10.56 5.04 0.13
C ALA A 35 9.63 4.75 1.32
N GLY A 36 8.53 4.02 1.09
CA GLY A 36 7.62 3.60 2.15
C GLY A 36 8.30 2.71 3.19
N CYS A 37 9.07 1.71 2.75
CA CYS A 37 9.86 0.86 3.64
C CYS A 37 10.90 1.64 4.44
N LEU A 38 11.57 2.61 3.81
CA LEU A 38 12.56 3.46 4.47
C LEU A 38 11.92 4.30 5.57
N ILE A 39 10.78 4.95 5.28
CA ILE A 39 10.06 5.75 6.29
C ILE A 39 9.69 4.89 7.49
N LEU A 40 9.09 3.72 7.25
CA LEU A 40 8.71 2.78 8.31
C LEU A 40 9.95 2.41 9.14
N PHE A 41 11.02 1.99 8.48
CA PHE A 41 12.25 1.57 9.15
C PHE A 41 12.82 2.70 10.03
N VAL A 42 12.91 3.92 9.50
CA VAL A 42 13.38 5.08 10.25
C VAL A 42 12.47 5.37 11.44
N SER A 43 11.15 5.35 11.25
CA SER A 43 10.19 5.57 12.34
C SER A 43 10.34 4.53 13.47
N VAL A 44 10.57 3.27 13.11
CA VAL A 44 10.78 2.19 14.09
C VAL A 44 12.08 2.38 14.84
N VAL A 45 13.19 2.67 14.14
CA VAL A 45 14.49 2.92 14.79
C VAL A 45 14.41 4.12 15.74
N LEU A 46 13.74 5.20 15.34
CA LEU A 46 13.52 6.38 16.18
C LEU A 46 12.70 6.03 17.43
N ALA A 47 11.61 5.28 17.27
CA ALA A 47 10.78 4.83 18.39
C ALA A 47 11.58 3.98 19.39
N PHE A 48 12.42 3.06 18.94
CA PHE A 48 13.30 2.27 19.80
C PHE A 48 14.41 3.08 20.46
N SER A 49 14.86 4.17 19.82
CA SER A 49 15.88 5.07 20.36
C SER A 49 15.33 6.04 21.41
N GLY A 50 14.03 5.93 21.75
CA GLY A 50 13.35 6.81 22.70
C GLY A 50 12.96 8.18 22.12
N LEU A 51 13.30 8.46 20.85
CA LEU A 51 12.83 9.64 20.11
C LEU A 51 11.51 9.29 19.41
N GLY A 52 10.39 9.55 20.08
CA GLY A 52 9.05 9.22 19.57
C GLY A 52 8.10 8.63 20.61
N GLY A 53 8.52 8.56 21.87
CA GLY A 53 7.63 8.26 22.98
C GLY A 53 6.52 9.32 23.14
N PHE A 54 5.49 8.96 23.90
CA PHE A 54 4.41 9.90 24.26
C PHE A 54 5.03 11.07 25.02
N TRP A 55 4.97 12.28 24.46
CA TRP A 55 5.41 13.48 25.15
C TRP A 55 4.42 13.75 26.28
N VAL A 56 4.83 13.52 27.52
CA VAL A 56 4.04 13.82 28.72
C VAL A 56 4.64 15.05 29.39
N PRO A 57 3.84 16.10 29.67
CA PRO A 57 4.31 17.25 30.44
C PRO A 57 4.86 16.81 31.81
N PRO A 58 6.01 17.34 32.26
CA PRO A 58 6.63 16.96 33.54
C PRO A 58 5.67 17.08 34.74
N VAL A 59 4.78 18.07 34.71
CA VAL A 59 3.78 18.34 35.75
C VAL A 59 2.87 17.14 36.02
N LEU A 60 2.49 16.38 34.99
CA LEU A 60 1.64 15.19 35.13
C LEU A 60 2.40 13.99 35.71
N ILE A 61 3.72 13.91 35.47
CA ILE A 61 4.58 12.85 36.01
C ILE A 61 4.81 13.05 37.51
N GLU A 62 4.93 14.30 37.96
CA GLU A 62 5.15 14.64 39.37
C GLU A 62 3.92 14.38 40.25
N MET A 63 2.70 14.37 39.69
CA MET A 63 1.47 14.09 40.45
C MET A 63 1.24 12.62 40.79
N VAL A 64 1.98 11.68 40.17
CA VAL A 64 1.83 10.23 40.36
C VAL A 64 2.89 9.65 41.33
N LYS A 65 3.93 10.43 41.66
CA LYS A 65 4.97 10.06 42.64
C LYS A 65 4.57 10.42 44.05
#